data_AF-A0A6B3GB87-F1
#
_entry.id   AF-A0A6B3GB87-F1
#
_cell.length_a   1.000
_cell.length_b   1.000
_cell.length_c   1.000
_cell.angle_alpha   90.00
_cell.angle_beta   90.00
_cell.angle_gamma   90.00
#
_symmetry.space_group_name_H-M   'P 1'
#
loop_
_entity.id
_entity.type
_entity.pdbx_description
1 polymer ?
#
loop_
_entity_poly.entity_id
_entity_poly.type
_entity_poly.pdbx_seq_one_letter_code
_entity_poly.pdbx_strand_id
1 'polypeptide(L)'
;MTEILVHDATDGAIATAQRVVEHPAWPVLRDAVEEIRPWQSKDGSIDFEADGAPSPADVERVLDRVIGAVEELSPLLPHDAAYHRALVADLRRWAADGFRVPDFLDSLLAFQPAKMRADGLQHLVVFAMYTQNGNPDRN
;
A
#
# COMPACT_ATOMS: atom_id res chain seq x y z
N MET A 1 -18.52 38.48 26.88
CA MET A 1 -19.55 37.69 26.18
C MET A 1 -18.87 37.16 24.94
N THR A 2 -18.35 35.94 25.00
CA THR A 2 -17.48 35.37 23.96
C THR A 2 -18.38 34.60 23.01
N GLU A 3 -18.56 35.12 21.80
CA GLU A 3 -19.33 34.46 20.74
C GLU A 3 -18.60 33.19 20.31
N ILE A 4 -19.27 32.06 20.50
CA ILE A 4 -18.86 30.76 19.96
C ILE A 4 -19.22 30.80 18.47
N LEU A 5 -18.22 30.96 17.62
CA LEU A 5 -18.34 30.72 16.18
C LEU A 5 -18.55 29.22 15.94
N VAL A 6 -19.82 28.81 15.91
CA VAL A 6 -20.23 27.53 15.33
C VAL A 6 -19.84 27.57 13.86
N HIS A 7 -18.81 26.82 13.49
CA HIS A 7 -18.58 26.49 12.10
C HIS A 7 -19.67 25.50 11.70
N ASP A 8 -20.59 25.95 10.87
CA ASP A 8 -21.49 25.10 10.12
C ASP A 8 -20.61 24.23 9.22
N ALA A 9 -20.33 23.01 9.69
CA ALA A 9 -19.63 22.01 8.91
C ALA A 9 -20.48 21.79 7.67
N THR A 10 -19.95 22.18 6.52
CA THR A 10 -20.47 21.81 5.21
C THR A 10 -20.20 20.33 5.01
N ASP A 11 -20.96 19.55 5.75
CA ASP A 11 -20.98 18.10 5.85
C ASP A 11 -21.80 17.59 4.65
N GLY A 12 -21.20 17.59 3.45
CA GLY A 12 -22.01 17.49 2.24
C GLY A 12 -21.41 16.90 0.97
N ALA A 13 -20.10 16.58 0.90
CA ALA A 13 -19.53 16.16 -0.39
C ALA A 13 -18.55 14.98 -0.38
N ILE A 14 -18.36 14.27 0.74
CA ILE A 14 -17.44 13.11 0.81
C ILE A 14 -18.16 11.81 1.22
N ALA A 15 -19.47 11.87 1.45
CA ALA A 15 -20.27 10.76 1.99
C ALA A 15 -20.73 9.70 0.97
N THR A 16 -20.22 9.66 -0.26
CA THR A 16 -20.74 8.75 -1.32
C THR A 16 -19.71 7.87 -2.02
N ALA A 17 -18.41 8.03 -1.76
CA ALA A 17 -17.41 7.10 -2.29
C ALA A 17 -17.36 5.83 -1.42
N GLN A 18 -17.49 4.66 -2.05
CA GLN A 18 -17.27 3.37 -1.38
C GLN A 18 -15.97 3.41 -0.57
N ARG A 19 -16.00 3.00 0.70
CA ARG A 19 -14.78 2.99 1.51
C ARG A 19 -13.82 1.95 0.96
N VAL A 20 -12.54 2.30 0.86
CA VAL A 20 -11.49 1.39 0.35
C VAL A 20 -11.51 0.07 1.14
N VAL A 21 -11.67 0.16 2.46
CA VAL A 21 -11.68 -0.99 3.38
C VAL A 21 -12.92 -1.89 3.26
N GLU A 22 -13.98 -1.42 2.60
CA GLU A 22 -15.20 -2.21 2.33
C GLU A 22 -15.15 -2.90 0.96
N HIS A 23 -14.18 -2.56 0.11
CA HIS A 23 -14.02 -3.19 -1.19
C HIS A 23 -13.47 -4.63 -1.04
N PRO A 24 -13.98 -5.63 -1.80
CA PRO A 24 -13.52 -7.02 -1.69
C PRO A 24 -12.02 -7.23 -1.90
N ALA A 25 -11.37 -6.37 -2.67
CA ALA A 25 -9.91 -6.40 -2.90
C ALA A 25 -9.09 -5.96 -1.67
N TRP A 26 -9.68 -5.22 -0.71
CA TRP A 26 -8.96 -4.78 0.49
C TRP A 26 -8.42 -5.93 1.34
N PRO A 27 -9.24 -6.92 1.77
CA PRO A 27 -8.71 -8.06 2.50
C PRO A 27 -7.71 -8.87 1.66
N VAL A 28 -7.89 -8.96 0.33
CA VAL A 28 -6.91 -9.62 -0.56
C VAL A 28 -5.54 -8.95 -0.48
N LEU A 29 -5.49 -7.62 -0.55
CA LEU A 29 -4.25 -6.86 -0.44
C LEU A 29 -3.58 -7.07 0.92
N ARG A 30 -4.33 -6.90 2.01
CA ARG A 30 -3.81 -7.05 3.37
C ARG A 30 -3.23 -8.45 3.56
N ASP A 31 -4.00 -9.48 3.24
CA ASP A 31 -3.62 -10.87 3.47
C ASP A 31 -2.40 -11.27 2.62
N ALA A 32 -2.31 -10.78 1.37
CA ALA A 32 -1.14 -11.03 0.53
C ALA A 32 0.12 -10.32 1.04
N VAL A 33 0.01 -9.08 1.55
CA VAL A 33 1.13 -8.38 2.20
C VAL A 33 1.57 -9.11 3.48
N GLU A 34 0.63 -9.59 4.29
CA GLU A 34 0.91 -10.39 5.50
C GLU A 34 1.57 -11.73 5.17
N GLU A 35 1.20 -12.36 4.05
CA GLU A 35 1.80 -13.62 3.58
C GLU A 35 3.25 -13.44 3.11
N ILE A 36 3.58 -12.32 2.45
CA ILE A 36 4.97 -12.01 2.02
C ILE A 36 5.86 -11.66 3.21
N ARG A 37 5.30 -10.97 4.21
CA ARG A 37 6.03 -10.39 5.33
C ARG A 37 7.01 -11.34 6.05
N PRO A 38 6.67 -12.58 6.44
CA PRO A 38 7.61 -13.48 7.12
C PRO A 38 8.77 -13.95 6.25
N TRP A 39 8.67 -13.82 4.92
CA TRP A 39 9.75 -14.20 4.00
C TRP A 39 10.80 -13.10 3.84
N GLN A 40 10.50 -11.88 4.28
CA GLN A 40 11.40 -10.74 4.14
C GLN A 40 12.47 -10.73 5.23
N SER A 41 13.71 -10.50 4.80
CA SER A 41 14.83 -10.07 5.63
C SER A 41 14.59 -8.67 6.20
N LYS A 42 15.47 -8.24 7.11
CA LYS A 42 15.35 -6.92 7.77
C LYS A 42 15.39 -5.74 6.80
N ASP A 43 16.02 -5.90 5.64
CA ASP A 43 16.11 -4.89 4.58
C ASP A 43 14.99 -5.02 3.54
N GLY A 44 14.04 -5.94 3.73
CA GLY A 44 12.92 -6.19 2.81
C GLY A 44 13.23 -7.14 1.67
N SER A 45 14.48 -7.59 1.50
CA SER A 45 14.84 -8.62 0.51
C SER A 45 14.33 -10.01 0.93
N ILE A 46 14.20 -10.96 0.00
CA ILE A 46 13.86 -12.36 0.31
C ILE A 46 15.08 -13.23 0.05
N ASP A 47 15.51 -13.98 1.07
CA ASP A 47 16.60 -14.96 0.94
C ASP A 47 16.03 -16.33 0.58
N PHE A 48 16.11 -16.69 -0.69
CA PHE A 48 15.59 -17.96 -1.21
C PHE A 48 16.43 -19.19 -0.83
N GLU A 49 17.64 -18.99 -0.30
CA GLU A 49 18.52 -20.08 0.13
C GLU A 49 18.37 -20.39 1.64
N ALA A 50 17.58 -19.59 2.37
CA ALA A 50 17.32 -19.80 3.78
C ALA A 50 16.48 -21.06 4.03
N ASP A 51 16.69 -21.71 5.18
CA ASP A 51 15.88 -22.86 5.57
C ASP A 51 14.41 -22.46 5.76
N GLY A 52 13.50 -23.20 5.14
CA GLY A 52 12.07 -22.87 5.12
C GLY A 52 11.67 -21.70 4.23
N ALA A 53 12.57 -21.21 3.36
CA ALA A 53 12.23 -20.17 2.39
C ALA A 53 11.11 -20.60 1.42
N PRO A 54 10.25 -19.67 0.97
CA PRO A 54 9.28 -19.95 -0.09
C PRO A 54 10.01 -20.23 -1.43
N SER A 55 9.32 -20.86 -2.38
CA SER A 55 9.84 -20.87 -3.75
C SER A 55 9.70 -19.48 -4.41
N PRO A 56 10.57 -19.08 -5.35
CA PRO A 56 10.40 -17.84 -6.10
C PRO A 56 9.01 -17.71 -6.75
N ALA A 57 8.48 -18.82 -7.30
CA ALA A 57 7.16 -18.86 -7.91
C ALA A 57 6.02 -18.62 -6.89
N ASP A 58 6.17 -19.05 -5.64
CA ASP A 58 5.19 -18.75 -4.60
C ASP A 58 5.16 -17.27 -4.26
N VAL A 59 6.34 -16.65 -4.13
CA VAL A 59 6.44 -15.21 -3.87
C VAL A 59 5.86 -14.40 -5.02
N GLU A 60 6.19 -14.73 -6.26
CA GLU A 60 5.63 -14.09 -7.46
C GLU A 60 4.10 -14.16 -7.48
N ARG A 61 3.53 -15.34 -7.20
CA ARG A 61 2.07 -15.53 -7.13
C ARG A 61 1.41 -14.67 -6.05
N VAL A 62 2.05 -14.49 -4.90
CA VAL A 62 1.50 -13.62 -3.84
C VAL A 62 1.69 -12.15 -4.20
N LEU A 63 2.81 -11.78 -4.81
CA LEU A 63 3.03 -10.43 -5.31
C LEU A 63 2.01 -10.04 -6.39
N ASP A 64 1.66 -10.96 -7.28
CA ASP A 64 0.60 -10.74 -8.28
C ASP A 64 -0.75 -10.45 -7.63
N ARG A 65 -1.06 -11.07 -6.48
CA ARG A 65 -2.26 -10.74 -5.69
C ARG A 65 -2.19 -9.33 -5.10
N VAL A 66 -1.03 -8.90 -4.61
CA VAL A 66 -0.80 -7.51 -4.15
C VAL A 66 -1.05 -6.53 -5.30
N ILE A 67 -0.43 -6.78 -6.45
CA ILE A 67 -0.56 -5.94 -7.65
C ILE A 67 -2.01 -5.86 -8.11
N GLY A 68 -2.68 -7.02 -8.27
CA GLY A 68 -4.08 -7.08 -8.71
C GLY A 68 -5.01 -6.33 -7.76
N ALA A 69 -4.83 -6.50 -6.44
CA ALA A 69 -5.65 -5.79 -5.46
C ALA A 69 -5.40 -4.27 -5.47
N VAL A 70 -4.15 -3.81 -5.67
CA VAL A 70 -3.86 -2.37 -5.87
C VAL A 70 -4.54 -1.84 -7.13
N GLU A 71 -4.46 -2.58 -8.24
CA GLU A 71 -5.10 -2.21 -9.51
C GLU A 71 -6.64 -2.16 -9.38
N GLU A 72 -7.25 -3.07 -8.62
CA GLU A 72 -8.70 -3.08 -8.33
C GLU A 72 -9.16 -1.94 -7.41
N LEU A 73 -8.35 -1.55 -6.43
CA LEU A 73 -8.68 -0.47 -5.48
C LEU A 73 -8.39 0.92 -6.06
N SER A 74 -7.44 1.04 -6.99
CA SER A 74 -6.99 2.31 -7.57
C SER A 74 -8.12 3.18 -8.16
N PRO A 75 -9.14 2.64 -8.85
CA PRO A 75 -10.27 3.43 -9.35
C PRO A 75 -11.09 4.17 -8.27
N LEU A 76 -11.06 3.71 -7.01
CA LEU A 76 -11.71 4.40 -5.89
C LEU A 76 -10.94 5.66 -5.46
N LEU A 77 -9.70 5.82 -5.93
CA LEU A 77 -8.73 6.80 -5.47
C LEU A 77 -8.05 7.52 -6.66
N PRO A 78 -8.81 8.20 -7.52
CA PRO A 78 -8.29 8.81 -8.74
C PRO A 78 -7.20 9.86 -8.48
N HIS A 79 -7.21 10.50 -7.31
CA HIS A 79 -6.18 11.46 -6.89
C HIS A 79 -4.81 10.82 -6.65
N ASP A 80 -4.75 9.52 -6.36
CA ASP A 80 -3.52 8.76 -6.15
C ASP A 80 -3.13 7.88 -7.35
N ALA A 81 -3.85 7.95 -8.47
CA ALA A 81 -3.66 7.04 -9.60
C ALA A 81 -2.23 7.05 -10.18
N ALA A 82 -1.53 8.19 -10.14
CA ALA A 82 -0.13 8.28 -10.55
C ALA A 82 0.80 7.49 -9.61
N TYR A 83 0.54 7.58 -8.30
CA TYR A 83 1.24 6.82 -7.29
C TYR A 83 0.98 5.31 -7.45
N HIS A 84 -0.27 4.87 -7.63
CA HIS A 84 -0.59 3.45 -7.80
C HIS A 84 0.08 2.82 -9.03
N ARG A 85 0.14 3.55 -10.16
CA ARG A 85 0.85 3.06 -11.36
C ARG A 85 2.35 2.91 -11.11
N ALA A 86 2.97 3.87 -10.44
CA ALA A 86 4.38 3.80 -10.08
C ALA A 86 4.65 2.66 -9.09
N LEU A 87 3.77 2.48 -8.09
CA LEU A 87 3.84 1.38 -7.13
C LEU A 87 3.80 0.01 -7.82
N VAL A 88 2.88 -0.19 -8.75
CA VAL A 88 2.81 -1.44 -9.54
C VAL A 88 4.09 -1.67 -10.34
N ALA A 89 4.67 -0.62 -10.93
CA ALA A 89 5.93 -0.72 -11.65
C ALA A 89 7.10 -1.10 -10.72
N ASP A 90 7.18 -0.48 -9.54
CA ASP A 90 8.21 -0.78 -8.53
C ASP A 90 8.08 -2.22 -8.00
N LEU A 91 6.86 -2.69 -7.73
CA LEU A 91 6.59 -4.08 -7.33
C LEU A 91 7.03 -5.08 -8.41
N ARG A 92 6.67 -4.84 -9.67
CA ARG A 92 7.09 -5.70 -10.80
C ARG A 92 8.61 -5.69 -10.98
N ARG A 93 9.26 -4.54 -10.81
CA ARG A 93 10.73 -4.43 -10.85
C ARG A 93 11.37 -5.22 -9.71
N TRP A 94 10.81 -5.15 -8.50
CA TRP A 94 11.30 -5.93 -7.36
C TRP A 94 11.31 -7.44 -7.63
N ALA A 95 10.24 -7.98 -8.22
CA ALA A 95 10.22 -9.38 -8.69
C ALA A 95 11.25 -9.65 -9.80
N ALA A 96 11.30 -8.81 -10.84
CA ALA A 96 12.24 -8.96 -11.95
C ALA A 96 13.71 -8.93 -11.51
N ASP A 97 14.02 -8.18 -10.45
CA ASP A 97 15.34 -8.09 -9.85
C ASP A 97 15.64 -9.23 -8.86
N GLY A 98 14.73 -10.20 -8.71
CA GLY A 98 14.90 -11.39 -7.88
C GLY A 98 14.61 -11.16 -6.40
N PHE A 99 13.68 -10.26 -6.08
CA PHE A 99 13.31 -9.92 -4.69
C PHE A 99 14.50 -9.49 -3.82
N ARG A 100 15.46 -8.77 -4.43
CA ARG A 100 16.56 -8.10 -3.73
C ARG A 100 16.03 -6.98 -2.82
N VAL A 101 16.90 -6.17 -2.22
CA VAL A 101 16.45 -5.00 -1.44
C VAL A 101 15.53 -4.15 -2.33
N PRO A 102 14.26 -3.93 -1.95
CA PRO A 102 13.32 -3.20 -2.79
C PRO A 102 13.81 -1.77 -3.06
N ASP A 103 13.43 -1.23 -4.20
CA ASP A 103 13.62 0.19 -4.53
C ASP A 103 12.30 0.75 -5.04
N PHE A 104 11.64 1.53 -4.18
CA PHE A 104 10.31 2.10 -4.39
C PHE A 104 10.40 3.62 -4.62
N LEU A 105 11.56 4.12 -5.10
CA LEU A 105 11.80 5.56 -5.26
C LEU A 105 10.75 6.22 -6.18
N ASP A 106 10.38 5.58 -7.29
CA ASP A 106 9.44 6.17 -8.26
C ASP A 106 8.05 6.37 -7.64
N SER A 107 7.54 5.36 -6.94
CA SER A 107 6.28 5.47 -6.20
C SER A 107 6.35 6.47 -5.06
N LEU A 108 7.44 6.48 -4.28
CA LEU A 108 7.63 7.48 -3.21
C LEU A 108 7.63 8.92 -3.73
N LEU A 109 8.26 9.18 -4.87
CA LEU A 109 8.26 10.51 -5.50
C LEU A 109 6.86 10.88 -6.03
N ALA A 110 6.12 9.91 -6.55
CA ALA A 110 4.77 10.09 -7.07
C ALA A 110 3.73 10.32 -5.95
N PHE A 111 3.96 9.81 -4.74
CA PHE A 111 3.07 10.00 -3.60
C PHE A 111 3.14 11.44 -3.06
N GLN A 112 2.13 12.25 -3.38
CA GLN A 112 2.10 13.68 -3.09
C GLN A 112 0.82 14.09 -2.32
N PRO A 113 0.55 13.51 -1.13
CA PRO A 113 -0.70 13.74 -0.38
C PRO A 113 -0.89 15.20 0.06
N ALA A 114 0.18 15.99 0.09
CA ALA A 114 0.10 17.42 0.39
C ALA A 114 -0.57 18.26 -0.73
N LYS A 115 -0.64 17.75 -1.98
CA LYS A 115 -1.23 18.48 -3.12
C LYS A 115 -2.75 18.61 -3.04
N MET A 116 -3.41 17.68 -2.36
CA MET A 116 -4.87 17.68 -2.20
C MET A 116 -5.19 17.19 -0.79
N ARG A 117 -5.52 18.14 0.09
CA ARG A 117 -5.93 17.84 1.46
C ARG A 117 -7.40 18.17 1.61
N ALA A 118 -8.18 17.17 1.91
CA ALA A 118 -9.59 17.29 2.28
C ALA A 118 -9.86 16.37 3.46
N ASP A 119 -10.79 16.77 4.34
CA ASP A 119 -11.21 15.92 5.44
C ASP A 119 -11.82 14.61 4.91
N GLY A 120 -11.56 13.47 5.55
CA GLY A 120 -12.05 12.18 5.08
C GLY A 120 -11.50 11.69 3.71
N LEU A 121 -10.54 12.40 3.09
CA LEU A 121 -9.90 11.93 1.85
C LEU A 121 -9.12 10.64 2.13
N GLN A 122 -9.57 9.55 1.50
CA GLN A 122 -8.94 8.24 1.62
C GLN A 122 -7.67 8.18 0.75
N HIS A 123 -6.68 7.42 1.20
CA HIS A 123 -5.49 7.08 0.42
C HIS A 123 -5.20 5.59 0.58
N LEU A 124 -4.71 4.93 -0.47
CA LEU A 124 -4.17 3.58 -0.40
C LEU A 124 -2.67 3.67 -0.59
N VAL A 125 -1.90 3.07 0.32
CA VAL A 125 -0.46 3.27 0.35
C VAL A 125 0.26 1.99 0.77
N VAL A 126 1.34 1.64 0.07
CA VAL A 126 2.16 0.45 0.26
C VAL A 126 3.62 0.87 0.03
N PHE A 127 4.47 0.71 1.04
CA PHE A 127 5.88 1.04 0.93
C PHE A 127 6.73 -0.06 1.55
N ALA A 128 7.93 -0.25 0.99
CA ALA A 128 8.95 -1.05 1.65
C ALA A 128 9.47 -0.30 2.89
N MET A 129 9.30 -0.90 4.07
CA MET A 129 9.77 -0.34 5.33
C MET A 129 11.13 -0.92 5.72
N TYR A 130 12.20 -0.17 5.41
CA TYR A 130 13.60 -0.56 5.70
C TYR A 130 13.98 -0.43 7.19
N THR A 131 13.09 0.11 8.02
CA THR A 131 13.19 0.10 9.47
C THR A 131 11.83 -0.25 10.05
N GLN A 132 11.66 -1.47 10.58
CA GLN A 132 10.47 -1.82 11.35
C GLN A 132 10.39 -0.94 12.60
N ASN A 133 9.62 0.15 12.55
CA ASN A 133 9.16 0.86 13.74
C ASN A 133 8.00 0.07 14.35
N GLY A 134 8.25 -1.14 14.84
CA GLY A 134 7.20 -1.96 15.41
C GLY A 134 7.62 -3.36 15.83
N ASN A 135 6.91 -3.90 16.82
CA ASN A 135 6.95 -5.30 17.19
C ASN A 135 6.44 -6.14 16.01
N PRO A 136 7.18 -7.18 15.57
CA PRO A 136 6.75 -8.02 14.47
C PRO A 136 5.45 -8.81 14.70
N ASP A 137 4.91 -8.82 15.92
CA ASP A 137 3.68 -9.55 16.29
C ASP A 137 2.44 -8.64 16.46
N ARG A 138 2.40 -7.43 15.86
CA ARG A 138 1.34 -6.42 16.10
C ARG A 138 0.31 -6.21 14.98
N ASN A 139 0.20 -7.13 14.03
CA ASN A 139 -0.81 -7.07 12.96
C ASN A 139 -2.10 -7.77 13.39
#